data_AF-A0A4Y5YZ93-F1
#
_entry.id   AF-A0A4Y5YZ93-F1
#
_cell.length_a   1.000
_cell.length_b   1.000
_cell.length_c   1.000
_cell.angle_alpha   90.00
_cell.angle_beta   90.00
_cell.angle_gamma   90.00
#
_symmetry.space_group_name_H-M   'P 1'
#
loop_
_entity.id
_entity.type
_entity.pdbx_description
1 polymer ?
#
loop_
_entity_poly.entity_id
_entity_poly.type
_entity_poly.pdbx_seq_one_letter_code
_entity_poly.pdbx_strand_id
1 'polypeptide(L)'
;MKPTLKRRLTILTLMIASFVAGIACVLVMAGISSGHWVSLNYVFKAYELRLDGGEAAATNDWREVDRDFGAVLKIKGTKGGDWYWAWPLVAWIDLDYTVGPGLPYTREDLAIAAYAAAKSGDEERAAELYRRLETISPGTPREKWDLLASRSLRHFAESADIVRRSKMPDHPELNPPSPPSALTTSSQTHD
;
A
#
# COMPACT_ATOMS: atom_id res chain seq x y z
N MET A 1 -62.08 25.52 2.41
CA MET A 1 -61.41 24.21 2.64
C MET A 1 -61.44 23.89 4.14
N LYS A 2 -61.86 22.68 4.53
CA LYS A 2 -61.95 22.29 5.95
C LYS A 2 -60.54 22.26 6.60
N PRO A 3 -60.32 22.86 7.78
CA PRO A 3 -59.00 22.99 8.42
C PRO A 3 -58.30 21.65 8.68
N THR A 4 -59.08 20.57 8.77
CA THR A 4 -58.60 19.19 8.92
C THR A 4 -57.90 18.63 7.68
N LEU A 5 -58.28 19.06 6.47
CA LEU A 5 -57.68 18.58 5.22
C LEU A 5 -56.28 19.15 5.01
N LYS A 6 -56.11 20.45 5.30
CA LYS A 6 -54.81 21.15 5.21
C LYS A 6 -53.80 20.53 6.18
N ARG A 7 -54.21 20.24 7.42
CA ARG A 7 -53.36 19.62 8.45
C ARG A 7 -52.89 18.21 8.05
N ARG A 8 -53.79 17.39 7.48
CA ARG A 8 -53.44 16.04 6.98
C ARG A 8 -52.48 16.10 5.80
N LEU A 9 -52.69 17.04 4.88
CA LEU A 9 -51.81 17.23 3.73
C LEU A 9 -50.41 17.66 4.18
N THR A 10 -50.30 18.60 5.13
CA THR A 10 -49.00 19.03 5.68
C THR A 10 -48.25 17.89 6.35
N ILE A 11 -48.93 17.05 7.15
CA ILE A 11 -48.31 15.88 7.79
C ILE A 11 -47.80 14.89 6.74
N LEU A 12 -48.60 14.60 5.71
CA LEU A 12 -48.21 13.69 4.64
C LEU A 12 -46.99 14.21 3.87
N THR A 13 -46.96 15.50 3.52
CA THR A 13 -45.80 16.11 2.85
C THR A 13 -44.56 16.06 3.74
N LEU A 14 -44.70 16.29 5.05
CA LEU A 14 -43.59 16.16 6.00
C LEU A 14 -43.05 14.74 6.05
N MET A 15 -43.93 13.73 6.10
CA MET A 15 -43.50 12.33 6.10
C MET A 15 -42.76 11.94 4.82
N ILE A 16 -43.26 12.37 3.65
CA ILE A 16 -42.60 12.13 2.36
C ILE A 16 -41.23 12.84 2.32
N ALA A 17 -41.16 14.10 2.76
CA ALA A 17 -39.91 14.84 2.81
C ALA A 17 -38.88 14.21 3.76
N SER A 18 -39.29 13.76 4.96
CA SER A 18 -38.43 13.05 5.90
C SER A 18 -37.96 11.71 5.34
N PHE A 19 -38.80 10.98 4.62
CA PHE A 19 -38.44 9.73 3.98
C PHE A 19 -37.40 9.93 2.87
N VAL A 20 -37.62 10.92 1.99
CA VAL A 20 -36.67 11.28 0.93
C VAL A 20 -35.34 11.74 1.52
N ALA A 21 -35.37 12.56 2.58
CA ALA A 21 -34.15 12.99 3.28
C ALA A 21 -33.41 11.81 3.93
N GLY A 22 -34.13 10.84 4.50
CA GLY A 22 -33.55 9.62 5.06
C GLY A 22 -32.84 8.78 3.99
N ILE A 23 -33.48 8.56 2.83
CA ILE A 23 -32.86 7.85 1.70
C ILE A 23 -31.63 8.62 1.19
N ALA A 24 -31.72 9.95 1.03
CA ALA A 24 -30.60 10.75 0.60
C ALA A 24 -29.40 10.64 1.56
N CYS A 25 -29.64 10.64 2.87
CA CYS A 25 -28.60 10.45 3.87
C CYS A 25 -27.92 9.07 3.76
N VAL A 26 -28.70 8.00 3.59
CA VAL A 26 -28.16 6.65 3.39
C VAL A 26 -27.34 6.54 2.11
N LEU A 27 -27.81 7.13 1.01
CA LEU A 27 -27.08 7.13 -0.27
C LEU A 27 -25.77 7.94 -0.17
N VAL A 28 -25.79 9.08 0.53
CA VAL A 28 -24.57 9.87 0.78
C VAL A 28 -23.58 9.08 1.62
N MET A 29 -24.03 8.45 2.71
CA MET A 29 -23.17 7.61 3.56
C MET A 29 -22.61 6.40 2.79
N ALA A 30 -23.43 5.72 1.98
CA ALA A 30 -22.98 4.62 1.14
C ALA A 30 -21.95 5.09 0.08
N GLY A 31 -22.16 6.27 -0.50
CA GLY A 31 -21.21 6.93 -1.38
C GLY A 31 -19.85 7.15 -0.70
N ILE A 32 -19.86 7.73 0.50
CA ILE A 32 -18.66 7.95 1.31
C ILE A 32 -17.96 6.62 1.64
N SER A 33 -18.70 5.60 2.10
CA SER A 33 -18.14 4.29 2.40
C SER A 33 -17.54 3.60 1.18
N SER A 34 -18.20 3.66 0.02
CA SER A 34 -17.69 3.08 -1.23
C SER A 34 -16.41 3.77 -1.71
N GLY A 35 -16.35 5.11 -1.59
CA GLY A 35 -15.13 5.87 -1.87
C GLY A 35 -13.98 5.48 -0.94
N HIS A 36 -14.28 5.21 0.34
CA HIS A 36 -13.30 4.76 1.32
C HIS A 36 -12.69 3.40 0.97
N TRP A 37 -13.51 2.42 0.58
CA TRP A 37 -13.04 1.09 0.16
C TRP A 37 -12.15 1.15 -1.08
N VAL A 38 -12.52 1.98 -2.06
CA VAL A 38 -11.71 2.20 -3.26
C VAL A 38 -10.35 2.81 -2.90
N SER A 39 -10.33 3.82 -2.02
CA SER A 39 -9.08 4.42 -1.53
C SER A 39 -8.19 3.42 -0.79
N LEU A 40 -8.76 2.57 0.07
CA LEU A 40 -8.00 1.53 0.77
C LEU A 40 -7.37 0.52 -0.18
N ASN A 41 -8.10 0.09 -1.22
CA ASN A 41 -7.54 -0.82 -2.23
C ASN A 41 -6.34 -0.20 -2.96
N TYR A 42 -6.36 1.09 -3.27
CA TYR A 42 -5.21 1.78 -3.86
C TYR A 42 -4.02 1.86 -2.92
N VAL A 43 -4.25 2.09 -1.62
CA VAL A 43 -3.21 2.09 -0.59
C VAL A 43 -2.55 0.71 -0.51
N PHE A 44 -3.34 -0.36 -0.38
CA PHE A 44 -2.83 -1.72 -0.34
C PHE A 44 -2.07 -2.07 -1.62
N LYS A 45 -2.58 -1.68 -2.79
CA LYS A 45 -1.90 -1.95 -4.06
C LYS A 45 -0.58 -1.20 -4.19
N ALA A 46 -0.53 0.05 -3.76
CA ALA A 46 0.72 0.80 -3.72
C ALA A 46 1.72 0.17 -2.75
N TYR A 47 1.26 -0.33 -1.60
CA TYR A 47 2.12 -1.01 -0.64
C TYR A 47 2.66 -2.34 -1.19
N GLU A 48 1.84 -3.17 -1.83
CA GLU A 48 2.29 -4.38 -2.52
C GLU A 48 3.40 -4.07 -3.54
N LEU A 49 3.20 -3.06 -4.39
CA LEU A 49 4.19 -2.66 -5.39
C LEU A 49 5.50 -2.16 -4.76
N ARG A 50 5.47 -1.56 -3.57
CA ARG A 50 6.70 -1.20 -2.85
C ARG A 50 7.45 -2.42 -2.34
N LEU A 51 6.74 -3.43 -1.84
CA LEU A 51 7.34 -4.69 -1.41
C LEU A 51 7.98 -5.40 -2.61
N ASP A 52 7.26 -5.50 -3.73
CA ASP A 52 7.76 -6.10 -4.98
C ASP A 52 8.99 -5.34 -5.48
N GLY A 53 8.95 -3.99 -5.52
CA GLY A 53 10.09 -3.17 -5.90
C GLY A 53 11.27 -3.26 -4.92
N GLY A 54 11.02 -3.46 -3.62
CA GLY A 54 12.07 -3.74 -2.63
C GLY A 54 12.75 -5.08 -2.87
N GLU A 55 11.98 -6.12 -3.19
CA GLU A 55 12.49 -7.45 -3.54
C GLU A 55 13.31 -7.40 -4.84
N ALA A 56 12.80 -6.73 -5.88
CA ALA A 56 13.53 -6.51 -7.13
C ALA A 56 14.85 -5.74 -6.92
N ALA A 57 14.87 -4.77 -6.00
CA ALA A 57 16.11 -4.07 -5.65
C ALA A 57 17.13 -5.01 -4.99
N ALA A 58 16.68 -5.96 -4.17
CA ALA A 58 17.56 -6.96 -3.54
C ALA A 58 18.20 -7.91 -4.56
N THR A 59 17.54 -8.14 -5.70
CA THR A 59 18.07 -8.94 -6.83
C THR A 59 18.77 -8.10 -7.90
N ASN A 60 18.92 -6.78 -7.69
CA ASN A 60 19.45 -5.82 -8.66
C ASN A 60 18.65 -5.72 -9.98
N ASP A 61 17.37 -6.08 -9.99
CA ASP A 61 16.49 -5.85 -11.15
C ASP A 61 15.98 -4.40 -11.16
N TRP A 62 16.86 -3.46 -11.51
CA TRP A 62 16.55 -2.03 -11.48
C TRP A 62 15.44 -1.60 -12.46
N ARG A 63 15.19 -2.39 -13.52
CA ARG A 63 14.07 -2.13 -14.43
C ARG A 63 12.74 -2.45 -13.78
N GLU A 64 12.68 -3.55 -13.02
CA GLU A 64 11.51 -3.90 -12.24
C GLU A 64 11.25 -2.89 -11.13
N VAL A 65 12.29 -2.45 -10.40
CA VAL A 65 12.17 -1.38 -9.40
C VAL A 65 11.58 -0.10 -10.03
N ASP A 66 12.10 0.35 -11.16
CA ASP A 66 11.61 1.56 -11.84
C ASP A 66 10.17 1.42 -12.34
N ARG A 67 9.80 0.23 -12.83
CA ARG A 67 8.42 -0.09 -13.25
C ARG A 67 7.47 -0.02 -12.06
N ASP A 68 7.81 -0.68 -10.95
CA ASP A 68 6.91 -0.82 -9.82
C ASP A 68 6.75 0.51 -9.07
N PHE A 69 7.84 1.24 -8.84
CA PHE A 69 7.76 2.60 -8.28
C PHE A 69 7.12 3.60 -9.24
N GLY A 70 7.30 3.45 -10.56
CA GLY A 70 6.53 4.21 -11.56
C GLY A 70 5.02 3.99 -11.42
N ALA A 71 4.59 2.75 -11.16
CA ALA A 71 3.19 2.42 -10.90
C ALA A 71 2.69 3.00 -9.56
N VAL A 72 3.51 2.95 -8.50
CA VAL A 72 3.20 3.59 -7.20
C VAL A 72 2.96 5.08 -7.39
N LEU A 73 3.84 5.78 -8.12
CA LEU A 73 3.65 7.19 -8.44
C LEU A 73 2.33 7.38 -9.21
N LYS A 74 2.06 6.61 -10.26
CA LYS A 74 0.80 6.75 -11.02
C LYS A 74 -0.46 6.58 -10.14
N ILE A 75 -0.46 5.63 -9.21
CA ILE A 75 -1.58 5.41 -8.27
C ILE A 75 -1.78 6.64 -7.37
N LYS A 76 -0.71 7.19 -6.81
CA LYS A 76 -0.84 8.36 -5.92
C LYS A 76 -1.15 9.65 -6.70
N GLY A 77 -0.58 9.83 -7.88
CA GLY A 77 -0.80 10.98 -8.75
C GLY A 77 -2.22 11.09 -9.31
N THR A 78 -2.92 9.97 -9.50
CA THR A 78 -4.31 9.95 -9.97
C THR A 78 -5.34 10.25 -8.89
N LYS A 79 -4.97 10.14 -7.60
CA LYS A 79 -5.93 10.20 -6.49
C LYS A 79 -5.52 11.07 -5.30
N GLY A 80 -4.34 11.70 -5.30
CA GLY A 80 -3.75 12.36 -4.12
C GLY A 80 -4.61 13.38 -3.34
N GLY A 81 -5.68 13.92 -3.93
CA GLY A 81 -6.66 14.76 -3.21
C GLY A 81 -7.64 13.97 -2.31
N ASP A 82 -7.92 12.71 -2.62
CA ASP A 82 -8.96 11.89 -1.95
C ASP A 82 -8.41 11.05 -0.79
N TRP A 83 -7.07 11.04 -0.59
CA TRP A 83 -6.40 10.20 0.42
C TRP A 83 -6.58 10.75 1.84
N TYR A 84 -7.11 11.96 1.98
CA TYR A 84 -7.35 12.64 3.25
C TYR A 84 -8.17 11.79 4.24
N TRP A 85 -9.10 10.98 3.74
CA TRP A 85 -9.99 10.16 4.58
C TRP A 85 -9.42 8.78 4.94
N ALA A 86 -8.48 8.26 4.16
CA ALA A 86 -7.75 7.02 4.50
C ALA A 86 -6.50 7.32 5.34
N TRP A 87 -6.19 8.60 5.57
CA TRP A 87 -4.99 9.08 6.25
C TRP A 87 -4.68 8.42 7.59
N PRO A 88 -5.66 8.11 8.48
CA PRO A 88 -5.34 7.41 9.73
C PRO A 88 -4.83 5.97 9.52
N LEU A 89 -5.39 5.24 8.53
CA LEU A 89 -4.93 3.89 8.18
C LEU A 89 -3.60 3.93 7.42
N VAL A 90 -3.44 4.91 6.52
CA VAL A 90 -2.18 5.16 5.82
C VAL A 90 -1.06 5.54 6.79
N ALA A 91 -1.33 6.42 7.75
CA ALA A 91 -0.37 6.83 8.79
C ALA A 91 -0.04 5.69 9.77
N TRP A 92 -0.95 4.73 9.97
CA TRP A 92 -0.70 3.54 10.79
C TRP A 92 0.16 2.49 10.08
N ILE A 93 0.05 2.36 8.75
CA ILE A 93 0.90 1.46 7.94
C ILE A 93 2.25 2.13 7.64
N ASP A 94 2.26 3.43 7.35
CA ASP A 94 3.45 4.24 7.04
C ASP A 94 3.96 5.00 8.30
N LEU A 95 4.00 4.32 9.46
CA LEU A 95 4.34 4.83 10.80
C LEU A 95 5.82 5.31 10.92
N ASP A 96 6.23 6.25 10.07
CA ASP A 96 7.33 7.20 10.31
C ASP A 96 7.38 8.41 9.32
N TYR A 97 6.43 8.56 8.38
CA TYR A 97 6.57 9.57 7.32
C TYR A 97 5.37 10.52 7.18
N THR A 98 5.58 11.75 7.66
CA THR A 98 4.61 12.84 7.57
C THR A 98 4.43 13.31 6.12
N VAL A 99 3.33 12.89 5.48
CA VAL A 99 2.82 13.48 4.24
C VAL A 99 2.00 14.72 4.63
N GLY A 100 2.49 15.91 4.26
CA GLY A 100 1.68 17.12 4.31
C GLY A 100 0.47 16.99 3.37
N PRO A 101 -0.71 17.51 3.75
CA PRO A 101 -1.89 17.48 2.89
C PRO A 101 -1.59 18.24 1.59
N GLY A 102 -1.53 17.53 0.46
CA GLY A 102 -1.36 18.13 -0.87
C GLY A 102 -0.17 17.65 -1.69
N LEU A 103 0.72 16.80 -1.17
CA LEU A 103 1.76 16.18 -1.99
C LEU A 103 1.28 14.84 -2.55
N PRO A 104 1.12 14.68 -3.88
CA PRO A 104 0.66 13.44 -4.50
C PRO A 104 1.68 12.31 -4.41
N TYR A 105 2.84 12.50 -3.78
CA TYR A 105 3.89 11.48 -3.64
C TYR A 105 4.56 11.63 -2.27
N THR A 106 4.97 10.52 -1.66
CA THR A 106 5.97 10.62 -0.58
C THR A 106 7.30 11.00 -1.23
N ARG A 107 8.09 11.85 -0.57
CA ARG A 107 9.45 12.20 -1.04
C ARG A 107 10.30 10.95 -1.28
N GLU A 108 10.04 9.91 -0.49
CA GLU A 108 10.66 8.59 -0.63
C GLU A 108 10.30 7.89 -1.93
N ASP A 109 9.01 7.72 -2.27
CA ASP A 109 8.60 7.04 -3.50
C ASP A 109 9.20 7.75 -4.73
N LEU A 110 9.27 9.08 -4.69
CA LEU A 110 9.88 9.89 -5.74
C LEU A 110 11.40 9.74 -5.80
N ALA A 111 12.08 9.68 -4.65
CA ALA A 111 13.52 9.42 -4.56
C ALA A 111 13.88 8.02 -5.05
N ILE A 112 13.08 7.00 -4.70
CA ILE A 112 13.29 5.63 -5.16
C ILE A 112 13.10 5.53 -6.67
N ALA A 113 12.05 6.13 -7.23
CA ALA A 113 11.84 6.15 -8.68
C ALA A 113 13.00 6.86 -9.41
N ALA A 114 13.48 8.00 -8.89
CA ALA A 114 14.62 8.72 -9.46
C ALA A 114 15.91 7.88 -9.44
N TYR A 115 16.16 7.22 -8.29
CA TYR A 115 17.30 6.34 -8.10
C TYR A 115 17.24 5.10 -9.01
N ALA A 116 16.07 4.47 -9.11
CA ALA A 116 15.83 3.30 -9.94
C ALA A 116 16.00 3.62 -11.42
N ALA A 117 15.41 4.73 -11.90
CA ALA A 117 15.59 5.21 -13.28
C ALA A 117 17.07 5.47 -13.61
N ALA A 118 17.82 6.07 -12.67
CA ALA A 118 19.26 6.28 -12.85
C ALA A 118 20.03 4.96 -12.93
N LYS A 119 19.65 3.96 -12.12
CA LYS A 119 20.28 2.63 -12.11
C LYS A 119 19.90 1.77 -13.32
N SER A 120 18.71 1.95 -13.88
CA SER A 120 18.23 1.24 -15.06
C SER A 120 18.74 1.85 -16.38
N GLY A 121 19.41 3.01 -16.31
CA GLY A 121 19.98 3.73 -17.46
C GLY A 121 19.02 4.72 -18.14
N ASP A 122 17.88 5.04 -17.52
CA ASP A 122 16.94 6.06 -18.00
C ASP A 122 17.31 7.44 -17.40
N GLU A 123 18.34 8.06 -17.98
CA GLU A 123 18.91 9.31 -17.47
C GLU A 123 17.94 10.51 -17.57
N GLU A 124 17.10 10.56 -18.61
CA GLU A 124 16.14 11.64 -18.82
C GLU A 124 15.07 11.63 -17.75
N ARG A 125 14.46 10.46 -17.50
CA ARG A 125 13.46 10.29 -16.45
C ARG A 125 14.06 10.51 -15.07
N ALA A 126 15.28 10.00 -14.82
CA ALA A 126 15.98 10.24 -13.57
C ALA A 126 16.16 11.74 -13.31
N ALA A 127 16.67 12.49 -14.29
CA ALA A 127 16.88 13.93 -14.19
C ALA A 127 15.55 14.68 -13.96
N GLU A 128 14.47 14.27 -14.63
CA GLU A 128 13.14 14.85 -14.39
C GLU A 128 12.68 14.65 -12.94
N LEU A 129 12.80 13.42 -12.41
CA LEU A 129 12.38 13.08 -11.06
C LEU A 129 13.23 13.79 -10.00
N TYR A 130 14.55 13.87 -10.17
CA TYR A 130 15.42 14.65 -9.27
C TYR A 130 15.09 16.15 -9.30
N ARG A 131 14.77 16.71 -10.47
CA ARG A 131 14.34 18.12 -10.56
C ARG A 131 13.03 18.36 -9.79
N ARG A 132 12.10 17.40 -9.81
CA ARG A 132 10.89 17.47 -8.99
C ARG A 132 11.21 17.41 -7.49
N LEU A 133 12.15 16.57 -7.07
CA LEU A 133 12.64 16.52 -5.67
C LEU A 133 13.26 17.85 -5.24
N GLU A 134 14.08 18.46 -6.10
CA GLU A 134 14.69 19.77 -5.85
C GLU A 134 13.63 20.88 -5.73
N THR A 135 12.54 20.79 -6.51
CA THR A 135 11.42 21.73 -6.38
C THR A 135 10.72 21.59 -5.03
N ILE A 136 10.62 20.36 -4.49
CA ILE A 136 9.97 20.08 -3.21
C ILE A 136 10.84 20.48 -2.01
N SER A 137 12.17 20.30 -2.12
CA SER A 137 13.11 20.59 -1.05
C SER A 137 14.41 21.16 -1.64
N PRO A 138 14.41 22.47 -2.00
CA PRO A 138 15.54 23.12 -2.63
C PRO A 138 16.81 23.05 -1.78
N GLY A 139 17.95 22.90 -2.43
CA GLY A 139 19.26 22.80 -1.78
C GLY A 139 19.56 21.42 -1.19
N THR A 140 18.75 20.39 -1.49
CA THR A 140 19.00 19.04 -1.01
C THR A 140 19.89 18.30 -2.01
N PRO A 141 21.13 17.90 -1.64
CA PRO A 141 22.05 17.26 -2.58
C PRO A 141 21.52 15.89 -3.02
N ARG A 142 21.85 15.50 -4.26
CA ARG A 142 21.41 14.24 -4.87
C ARG A 142 21.74 13.03 -4.01
N GLU A 143 22.92 13.01 -3.42
CA GLU A 143 23.42 11.92 -2.57
C GLU A 143 22.48 11.67 -1.38
N LYS A 144 21.83 12.71 -0.87
CA LYS A 144 20.87 12.56 0.24
C LYS A 144 19.58 11.88 -0.23
N TRP A 145 19.14 12.13 -1.47
CA TRP A 145 18.01 11.42 -2.06
C TRP A 145 18.36 9.96 -2.36
N ASP A 146 19.57 9.71 -2.85
CA ASP A 146 20.05 8.34 -3.11
C ASP A 146 20.18 7.53 -1.82
N LEU A 147 20.65 8.16 -0.74
CA LEU A 147 20.71 7.54 0.58
C LEU A 147 19.31 7.23 1.12
N LEU A 148 18.35 8.15 0.95
CA LEU A 148 16.97 7.92 1.32
C LEU A 148 16.39 6.75 0.53
N ALA A 149 16.52 6.77 -0.79
CA ALA A 149 16.04 5.72 -1.68
C ALA A 149 16.58 4.34 -1.30
N SER A 150 17.90 4.23 -1.12
CA SER A 150 18.56 2.96 -0.77
C SER A 150 18.14 2.45 0.61
N ARG A 151 17.96 3.33 1.60
CA ARG A 151 17.46 2.95 2.93
C ARG A 151 16.01 2.46 2.87
N SER A 152 15.14 3.18 2.16
CA SER A 152 13.73 2.82 2.03
C SER A 152 13.55 1.51 1.24
N LEU A 153 14.32 1.29 0.16
CA LEU A 153 14.34 0.02 -0.58
C LEU A 153 14.74 -1.17 0.31
N ARG A 154 15.75 -1.00 1.18
CA ARG A 154 16.13 -2.04 2.14
C ARG A 154 15.00 -2.35 3.10
N HIS A 155 14.33 -1.33 3.62
CA HIS A 155 13.18 -1.51 4.50
C HIS A 155 12.03 -2.28 3.82
N PHE A 156 11.74 -2.00 2.55
CA PHE A 156 10.73 -2.75 1.80
C PHE A 156 11.15 -4.19 1.53
N ALA A 157 12.42 -4.45 1.22
CA ALA A 157 12.94 -5.80 1.06
C ALA A 157 12.82 -6.63 2.36
N GLU A 158 13.18 -6.04 3.50
CA GLU A 158 13.02 -6.67 4.82
C GLU A 158 11.55 -6.95 5.14
N SER A 159 10.66 -5.99 4.83
CA SER A 159 9.22 -6.12 5.03
C SER A 159 8.62 -7.22 4.13
N ALA A 160 9.06 -7.32 2.88
CA ALA A 160 8.61 -8.34 1.94
C ALA A 160 8.97 -9.74 2.45
N ASP A 161 10.16 -9.90 3.03
CA ASP A 161 10.60 -11.15 3.64
C ASP A 161 9.76 -11.53 4.88
N ILE A 162 9.42 -10.57 5.74
CA ILE A 162 8.51 -10.80 6.89
C ILE A 162 7.12 -11.23 6.41
N VAL A 163 6.58 -10.56 5.39
CA VAL A 163 5.28 -10.91 4.80
C VAL A 163 5.32 -12.31 4.19
N ARG A 164 6.42 -12.71 3.56
CA ARG A 164 6.59 -14.06 3.02
C ARG A 164 6.63 -15.12 4.13
N ARG A 165 7.41 -14.89 5.18
CA ARG A 165 7.51 -15.80 6.34
C ARG A 165 6.18 -15.95 7.06
N SER A 166 5.40 -14.87 7.21
CA SER A 166 4.08 -14.95 7.85
C SER A 166 3.01 -15.66 7.00
N LYS A 167 3.18 -15.72 5.67
CA LYS A 167 2.29 -16.48 4.76
C LYS A 167 2.68 -17.96 4.63
N MET A 168 3.87 -18.35 5.05
CA MET A 168 4.27 -19.75 5.18
C MET A 168 3.97 -20.21 6.61
N PRO A 169 3.03 -21.13 6.87
CA PRO A 169 2.96 -21.75 8.17
C PRO A 169 4.22 -22.61 8.33
N ASP A 170 5.21 -22.08 9.05
CA ASP A 170 6.18 -22.92 9.73
C ASP A 170 5.37 -23.80 10.70
N HIS A 171 4.99 -24.99 10.26
CA HIS A 171 4.66 -26.10 11.15
C HIS A 171 5.92 -26.96 11.26
N PRO A 172 6.74 -26.80 12.32
CA PRO A 172 7.90 -27.66 12.53
C PRO A 172 7.52 -29.03 13.13
N GLU A 173 6.24 -29.41 13.21
CA GLU A 173 5.81 -30.61 13.95
C GLU A 173 4.66 -31.36 13.26
N LEU A 174 4.87 -31.90 12.06
CA LEU A 174 4.05 -33.01 11.53
C LEU A 174 4.87 -33.99 10.67
N ASN A 175 6.18 -34.10 10.90
CA ASN A 175 6.87 -35.33 10.50
C ASN A 175 6.67 -36.33 11.64
N PRO A 176 5.88 -37.41 11.47
CA PRO A 176 5.87 -38.48 12.46
C PRO A 176 7.31 -38.99 12.62
N PRO A 177 7.75 -39.33 13.83
CA PRO A 177 9.06 -39.93 14.01
C PRO A 177 9.15 -41.15 13.09
N SER A 178 10.22 -41.22 12.30
CA SER A 178 10.53 -42.41 11.51
C SER A 178 10.39 -43.64 12.41
N PRO A 179 9.69 -44.71 11.95
CA PRO A 179 9.56 -45.91 12.75
C PRO A 179 10.97 -46.41 13.14
N PRO A 180 11.16 -46.89 14.38
CA PRO A 180 12.45 -47.38 14.81
C PRO A 180 12.91 -48.46 13.83
N SER A 181 14.11 -48.29 13.27
CA SER A 181 14.76 -49.28 12.43
C SER A 181 14.66 -50.65 13.12
N ALA A 182 14.02 -51.59 12.43
CA ALA A 182 13.88 -52.96 12.90
C ALA A 182 15.26 -53.50 13.30
N LEU A 183 15.28 -54.16 14.47
CA LEU A 183 16.40 -54.87 15.04
C LEU A 183 17.20 -55.63 13.97
N THR A 184 18.47 -55.25 13.79
CA THR A 184 19.48 -56.10 13.18
C THR A 184 19.82 -57.19 14.17
N THR A 185 19.10 -58.32 14.11
CA THR A 185 19.48 -59.53 14.83
C THR A 185 20.73 -60.10 14.16
N SER A 186 21.90 -59.88 14.75
CA SER A 186 23.10 -60.62 14.39
C SER A 186 22.89 -62.08 14.79
N SER A 187 22.75 -62.98 13.81
CA SER A 187 23.04 -64.40 14.05
C SER A 187 24.50 -64.64 13.69
N GLN A 188 25.31 -64.79 14.73
CA GLN A 188 26.56 -65.52 14.68
C GLN A 188 26.28 -66.95 14.22
N THR A 189 27.02 -67.44 13.25
CA THR A 189 27.30 -68.87 13.11
C THR A 189 28.80 -69.04 13.00
N HIS A 190 29.36 -69.58 14.08
CA HIS A 190 30.59 -70.35 14.12
C HIS A 190 30.40 -71.61 13.26
N ASP A 191 31.25 -71.79 12.25
CA ASP A 191 32.19 -72.93 12.12
C ASP A 191 32.94 -72.84 10.78
#